data_AF-A0AAV6LM17-F1
#
_entry.id   AF-A0AAV6LM17-F1
#
_cell.length_a   1.000
_cell.length_b   1.000
_cell.length_c   1.000
_cell.angle_alpha   90.00
_cell.angle_beta   90.00
_cell.angle_gamma   90.00
#
_symmetry.space_group_name_H-M   'P 1'
#
loop_
_entity.id
_entity.type
_entity.pdbx_description
1 polymer ?
#
loop_
_entity_poly.entity_id
_entity_poly.type
_entity_poly.pdbx_seq_one_letter_code
_entity_poly.pdbx_strand_id
1 'polypeptide(L)'
;MRNKIPKSLITTFLLLPTIDATPISAALLSPVRSLCKHRFHTTTRASDHQCRHPRTKLKPLEQIERTVEMETETKQPQPHCRGAQAVLNIQPTTLVSLAYHPLFGPHDDLILLELDEKLLPDVLQDSKYPNFFIFRVTLRGQPDEDAVLCTQSKTYAVKFVGTSNSVLLIPPLDQSVSCGDTEDYDKKLIAPVFKVAPGVMELVEVAPRIDKLKTLLSEHPYPFDEVSVMEEPNEMGNSNRGLYSWEDLIEKVQASNEELRSGLHSLSAVEIGGYWRIVDDNYMDGILNMLLHNSVLNDWSLNALNESDVVIVLQSDGFPREIAHHCLRVYGSKVNEGVMRLDEKRVCVHFARRILRGRKMRMDNFMVEWTRKIPDGMQASFDMLEGEVLTEKLGIETWVYAFSVSSLPSAPTERFSMLFRERPKWEWKDLQPYIRDLSVPGLSSEGLLLKYTRRTQPTADAEPVFSAR
;
A
#
# COMPACT_ATOMS: atom_id res chain seq x y z
N MET A 1 41.21 -11.54 -8.19
CA MET A 1 41.31 -10.21 -7.57
C MET A 1 39.91 -9.69 -7.32
N ARG A 2 39.64 -9.28 -6.08
CA ARG A 2 38.33 -8.82 -5.59
C ARG A 2 38.07 -7.40 -6.08
N ASN A 3 36.95 -7.15 -6.77
CA ASN A 3 36.38 -5.81 -6.85
C ASN A 3 35.11 -5.77 -6.00
N LYS A 4 35.20 -5.03 -4.90
CA LYS A 4 34.11 -4.70 -4.00
C LYS A 4 33.18 -3.72 -4.71
N ILE A 5 31.91 -4.07 -4.81
CA ILE A 5 30.81 -3.17 -5.18
C ILE A 5 30.41 -2.40 -3.91
N PRO A 6 30.35 -1.06 -3.91
CA PRO A 6 29.86 -0.33 -2.75
C PRO A 6 28.35 -0.53 -2.61
N LYS A 7 27.94 -0.93 -1.40
CA LYS A 7 26.56 -0.92 -0.91
C LYS A 7 26.13 0.53 -0.62
N SER A 8 24.83 0.77 -0.71
CA SER A 8 24.04 1.97 -0.37
C SER A 8 24.24 3.21 -1.25
N LEU A 9 23.39 3.35 -2.28
CA LEU A 9 23.03 4.66 -2.83
C LEU A 9 21.93 5.26 -1.96
N ILE A 10 22.25 6.33 -1.24
CA ILE A 10 21.28 7.20 -0.59
C ILE A 10 20.97 8.30 -1.62
N THR A 11 19.85 8.15 -2.32
CA THR A 11 19.35 9.17 -3.25
C THR A 11 18.78 10.33 -2.44
N THR A 12 19.31 11.53 -2.64
CA THR A 12 18.83 12.75 -1.97
C THR A 12 17.83 13.44 -2.88
N PHE A 13 16.56 13.47 -2.49
CA PHE A 13 15.49 14.15 -3.22
C PHE A 13 15.46 15.64 -2.84
N LEU A 14 15.53 16.52 -3.84
CA LEU A 14 15.28 17.96 -3.68
C LEU A 14 13.82 18.23 -4.03
N LEU A 15 13.06 18.68 -3.03
CA LEU A 15 11.64 18.98 -3.13
C LEU A 15 11.44 20.47 -3.46
N LEU A 16 10.70 20.75 -4.52
CA LEU A 16 10.19 22.09 -4.81
C LEU A 16 8.68 22.08 -4.52
N PRO A 17 8.19 22.85 -3.54
CA PRO A 17 6.75 23.06 -3.40
C PRO A 17 6.28 23.98 -4.54
N THR A 18 5.15 23.61 -5.15
CA THR A 18 4.39 24.49 -6.03
C THR A 18 3.96 25.72 -5.24
N ILE A 19 4.41 26.90 -5.68
CA ILE A 19 4.13 28.18 -5.04
C ILE A 19 2.77 28.68 -5.54
N ASP A 20 1.77 28.64 -4.67
CA ASP A 20 0.78 29.71 -4.59
C ASP A 20 1.16 30.64 -3.43
N ALA A 21 1.14 31.94 -3.71
CA ALA A 21 1.82 32.97 -2.94
C ALA A 21 1.22 33.18 -1.53
N THR A 22 1.98 32.89 -0.47
CA THR A 22 1.97 33.64 0.81
C THR A 22 3.30 33.43 1.57
N PRO A 23 3.85 34.44 2.27
CA PRO A 23 5.17 34.35 2.88
C PRO A 23 5.07 33.82 4.33
N ILE A 24 5.76 32.72 4.63
CA ILE A 24 6.06 32.32 6.02
C ILE A 24 7.57 32.47 6.25
N SER A 25 7.88 33.19 7.32
CA SER A 25 9.21 33.64 7.73
C SER A 25 10.20 32.48 7.97
N ALA A 26 11.43 32.69 7.49
CA ALA A 26 12.56 31.79 7.64
C ALA A 26 13.00 31.58 9.11
N ALA A 27 13.31 30.34 9.48
CA ALA A 27 14.09 30.01 10.66
C ALA A 27 15.44 29.40 10.22
N LEU A 28 16.52 30.00 10.70
CA LEU A 28 17.92 29.66 10.45
C LEU A 28 18.31 28.31 11.07
N LEU A 29 19.07 27.48 10.34
CA LEU A 29 19.86 26.40 10.94
C LEU A 29 21.31 26.44 10.41
N SER A 30 22.23 26.71 11.34
CA SER A 30 23.69 26.64 11.17
C SER A 30 24.20 25.19 11.25
N PRO A 31 25.32 24.84 10.60
CA PRO A 31 25.94 23.53 10.77
C PRO A 31 26.81 23.47 12.05
N VAL A 32 26.49 22.57 12.97
CA VAL A 32 27.38 22.23 14.09
C VAL A 32 28.14 20.95 13.76
N ARG A 33 29.47 21.06 13.71
CA ARG A 33 30.42 19.95 13.59
C ARG A 33 30.44 19.07 14.83
N SER A 34 30.58 17.77 14.57
CA SER A 34 30.87 16.66 15.48
C SER A 34 31.91 16.96 16.56
N LEU A 35 31.63 16.49 17.79
CA LEU A 35 32.62 16.07 18.77
C LEU A 35 32.07 14.89 19.58
N CYS A 36 32.65 13.71 19.35
CA CYS A 36 32.48 12.53 20.21
C CYS A 36 33.16 12.74 21.57
N LYS A 37 32.51 12.31 22.67
CA LYS A 37 33.19 11.74 23.86
C LYS A 37 32.23 10.92 24.74
N HIS A 38 32.71 9.75 25.12
CA HIS A 38 32.11 8.75 26.02
C HIS A 38 31.83 9.28 27.44
N ARG A 39 30.74 8.80 28.09
CA ARG A 39 30.73 7.82 29.21
C ARG A 39 29.45 7.90 30.10
N PHE A 40 28.85 6.71 30.31
CA PHE A 40 28.33 6.07 31.54
C PHE A 40 27.29 6.74 32.48
N HIS A 41 26.22 5.94 32.77
CA HIS A 41 25.42 5.73 34.02
C HIS A 41 24.85 6.97 34.77
N THR A 42 23.62 7.03 35.31
CA THR A 42 22.84 6.08 36.13
C THR A 42 21.45 6.68 36.44
N THR A 43 20.43 5.80 36.55
CA THR A 43 19.28 5.74 37.49
C THR A 43 18.77 6.96 38.28
N THR A 44 17.43 7.11 38.36
CA THR A 44 16.54 7.30 39.57
C THR A 44 15.33 8.20 39.21
N ARG A 45 14.10 7.69 39.04
CA ARG A 45 13.01 7.36 40.01
C ARG A 45 12.26 8.59 40.62
N ALA A 46 10.98 8.68 40.26
CA ALA A 46 9.78 9.10 41.00
C ALA A 46 9.72 10.44 41.76
N SER A 47 8.64 11.21 41.56
CA SER A 47 7.52 11.30 42.53
C SER A 47 6.45 12.34 42.13
N ASP A 48 5.21 11.98 42.42
CA ASP A 48 3.97 12.78 42.40
C ASP A 48 4.06 14.16 43.06
N HIS A 49 3.24 15.12 42.60
CA HIS A 49 2.35 15.87 43.50
C HIS A 49 1.25 16.64 42.76
N GLN A 50 0.05 16.52 43.30
CA GLN A 50 -1.22 17.11 42.89
C GLN A 50 -1.45 18.52 43.47
N CYS A 51 -2.23 19.33 42.73
CA CYS A 51 -3.20 20.34 43.21
C CYS A 51 -2.72 21.69 43.80
N ARG A 52 -3.02 22.81 43.10
CA ARG A 52 -4.06 23.83 43.44
C ARG A 52 -3.85 25.17 42.69
N HIS A 53 -4.95 25.71 42.15
CA HIS A 53 -5.10 27.08 41.65
C HIS A 53 -4.95 28.14 42.76
N PRO A 54 -4.65 29.39 42.38
CA PRO A 54 -5.61 30.45 42.71
C PRO A 54 -5.93 31.41 41.56
N ARG A 55 -7.16 31.94 41.64
CA ARG A 55 -7.79 32.97 40.81
C ARG A 55 -7.13 34.34 41.02
N THR A 56 -6.97 35.12 39.94
CA THR A 56 -6.85 36.59 40.07
C THR A 56 -7.62 37.33 38.96
N LYS A 57 -8.64 38.03 39.45
CA LYS A 57 -9.51 39.12 38.97
C LYS A 57 -9.15 39.85 37.66
N LEU A 58 -10.17 39.94 36.79
CA LEU A 58 -10.35 40.96 35.75
C LEU A 58 -10.56 42.36 36.35
N LYS A 59 -10.05 43.38 35.64
CA LYS A 59 -10.48 44.80 35.68
C LYS A 59 -10.24 45.44 34.29
N PRO A 60 -10.93 46.56 33.96
CA PRO A 60 -11.57 46.77 32.66
C PRO A 60 -10.74 47.57 31.64
N LEU A 61 -11.15 47.45 30.38
CA LEU A 61 -10.73 48.25 29.23
C LEU A 61 -11.11 49.72 29.41
N GLU A 62 -10.11 50.59 29.56
CA GLU A 62 -10.22 52.02 29.24
C GLU A 62 -9.51 52.29 27.92
N GLN A 63 -10.21 52.99 27.04
CA GLN A 63 -9.75 53.47 25.74
C GLN A 63 -8.55 54.41 25.92
N ILE A 64 -7.45 54.09 25.25
CA ILE A 64 -6.41 55.07 24.93
C ILE A 64 -6.42 55.19 23.40
N GLU A 65 -7.01 56.28 22.91
CA GLU A 65 -6.78 56.78 21.57
C GLU A 65 -5.28 57.06 21.42
N ARG A 66 -4.59 56.23 20.63
CA ARG A 66 -3.32 56.59 20.01
C ARG A 66 -3.55 56.68 18.52
N THR A 67 -3.50 57.91 18.04
CA THR A 67 -3.30 58.29 16.65
C THR A 67 -2.20 57.43 16.05
N VAL A 68 -2.56 56.50 15.17
CA VAL A 68 -1.61 55.78 14.32
C VAL A 68 -1.35 56.69 13.13
N GLU A 69 -0.25 57.43 13.18
CA GLU A 69 0.39 57.88 11.95
C GLU A 69 0.82 56.62 11.19
N MET A 70 0.26 56.43 9.99
CA MET A 70 0.78 55.46 9.04
C MET A 70 2.15 55.94 8.59
N GLU A 71 3.20 55.48 9.28
CA GLU A 71 4.48 55.34 8.60
C GLU A 71 4.38 54.12 7.69
N THR A 72 4.14 54.39 6.41
CA THR A 72 4.43 53.44 5.34
C THR A 72 5.93 53.14 5.38
N GLU A 73 6.33 52.13 6.15
CA GLU A 73 7.64 51.50 6.00
C GLU A 73 7.69 50.85 4.61
N THR A 74 8.14 51.66 3.65
CA THR A 74 8.66 51.19 2.38
C THR A 74 9.92 50.39 2.71
N LYS A 75 9.79 49.06 2.84
CA LYS A 75 10.95 48.16 2.87
C LYS A 75 11.74 48.38 1.58
N GLN A 76 12.87 49.05 1.71
CA GLN A 76 13.85 49.24 0.63
C GLN A 76 14.29 47.87 0.08
N PRO A 77 14.50 47.73 -1.24
CA PRO A 77 15.05 46.50 -1.81
C PRO A 77 16.49 46.30 -1.34
N GLN A 78 16.78 45.15 -0.70
CA GLN A 78 18.16 44.81 -0.32
C GLN A 78 19.05 44.73 -1.57
N PRO A 79 20.24 45.38 -1.62
CA PRO A 79 20.96 45.57 -2.88
C PRO A 79 21.89 44.42 -3.31
N HIS A 80 21.78 43.21 -2.73
CA HIS A 80 22.79 42.15 -2.95
C HIS A 80 22.20 40.73 -3.03
N CYS A 81 21.20 40.50 -3.88
CA CYS A 81 20.78 39.14 -4.21
C CYS A 81 21.79 38.49 -5.17
N ARG A 82 22.56 37.50 -4.71
CA ARG A 82 23.35 36.57 -5.54
C ARG A 82 22.83 35.16 -5.28
N GLY A 83 22.78 34.29 -6.29
CA GLY A 83 22.21 32.93 -6.13
C GLY A 83 20.71 32.85 -6.48
N ALA A 84 19.99 31.87 -5.92
CA ALA A 84 18.55 31.68 -6.18
C ALA A 84 17.70 32.93 -5.87
N GLN A 85 18.09 33.72 -4.85
CA GLN A 85 17.41 34.95 -4.47
C GLN A 85 17.45 36.03 -5.57
N ALA A 86 18.41 35.96 -6.50
CA ALA A 86 18.48 36.85 -7.66
C ALA A 86 17.35 36.57 -8.67
N VAL A 87 16.80 35.34 -8.66
CA VAL A 87 15.79 34.87 -9.61
C VAL A 87 14.37 34.97 -9.03
N LEU A 88 14.20 34.80 -7.71
CA LEU A 88 12.89 34.81 -7.06
C LEU A 88 12.15 36.16 -7.11
N ASN A 89 12.87 37.28 -7.32
CA ASN A 89 12.32 38.64 -7.33
C ASN A 89 12.44 39.33 -8.69
N ILE A 90 12.57 38.59 -9.79
CA ILE A 90 12.71 39.15 -11.13
C ILE A 90 11.42 39.88 -11.53
N GLN A 91 11.52 41.17 -11.86
CA GLN A 91 10.46 41.91 -12.55
C GLN A 91 10.53 41.63 -14.06
N PRO A 92 9.40 41.62 -14.80
CA PRO A 92 9.33 41.21 -16.22
C PRO A 92 10.32 41.89 -17.19
N THR A 93 10.90 43.03 -16.82
CA THR A 93 11.85 43.82 -17.63
C THR A 93 13.30 43.75 -17.13
N THR A 94 13.58 42.95 -16.10
CA THR A 94 14.90 42.86 -15.47
C THR A 94 15.77 41.83 -16.18
N LEU A 95 16.99 42.23 -16.56
CA LEU A 95 17.98 41.32 -17.13
C LEU A 95 18.81 40.67 -16.02
N VAL A 96 18.76 39.33 -15.95
CA VAL A 96 19.61 38.53 -15.04
C VAL A 96 20.67 37.81 -15.87
N SER A 97 21.91 37.86 -15.41
CA SER A 97 23.01 37.11 -16.02
C SER A 97 23.04 35.69 -15.46
N LEU A 98 22.99 34.70 -16.34
CA LEU A 98 23.25 33.32 -16.00
C LEU A 98 24.76 33.05 -16.09
N ALA A 99 25.31 32.37 -15.10
CA ALA A 99 26.67 31.85 -15.12
C ALA A 99 26.65 30.36 -14.75
N TYR A 100 27.64 29.59 -15.17
CA TYR A 100 27.77 28.22 -14.68
C TYR A 100 28.41 28.23 -13.30
N HIS A 101 27.81 27.52 -12.35
CA HIS A 101 28.41 27.29 -11.04
C HIS A 101 29.76 26.53 -11.21
N PRO A 102 30.78 26.71 -10.34
CA PRO A 102 32.04 25.97 -10.44
C PRO A 102 31.88 24.44 -10.40
N LEU A 103 30.82 23.98 -9.73
CA LEU A 103 30.40 22.57 -9.68
C LEU A 103 29.34 22.24 -10.73
N PHE A 104 29.20 23.01 -11.81
CA PHE A 104 28.22 22.69 -12.85
C PHE A 104 28.56 21.36 -13.52
N GLY A 105 27.55 20.52 -13.68
CA GLY A 105 27.71 19.19 -14.25
C GLY A 105 26.36 18.47 -14.43
N PRO A 106 26.39 17.21 -14.88
CA PRO A 106 25.18 16.42 -15.07
C PRO A 106 24.46 16.14 -13.75
N HIS A 107 25.20 15.89 -12.65
CA HIS A 107 24.67 15.53 -11.33
C HIS A 107 23.54 14.51 -11.42
N ASP A 108 23.82 13.34 -12.02
CA ASP A 108 22.82 12.30 -12.28
C ASP A 108 22.16 11.75 -10.99
N ASP A 109 22.76 12.05 -9.84
CA ASP A 109 22.26 11.79 -8.49
C ASP A 109 21.10 12.73 -8.06
N LEU A 110 20.94 13.88 -8.72
CA LEU A 110 19.86 14.83 -8.45
C LEU A 110 18.76 14.73 -9.48
N ILE A 111 17.56 14.38 -9.05
CA ILE A 111 16.39 14.24 -9.91
C ILE A 111 15.25 15.08 -9.33
N LEU A 112 14.51 15.76 -10.21
CA LEU A 112 13.32 16.50 -9.82
C LEU A 112 12.15 15.53 -9.69
N LEU A 113 11.45 15.57 -8.57
CA LEU A 113 10.26 14.78 -8.31
C LEU A 113 9.07 15.73 -8.16
N GLU A 114 8.07 15.56 -9.01
CA GLU A 114 6.79 16.25 -8.90
C GLU A 114 5.92 15.54 -7.86
N LEU A 115 5.42 16.31 -6.88
CA LEU A 115 4.56 15.82 -5.81
C LEU A 115 3.23 16.56 -5.82
N ASP A 116 2.13 15.80 -5.81
CA ASP A 116 0.81 16.31 -5.48
C ASP A 116 0.80 16.79 -4.00
N GLU A 117 0.05 17.85 -3.71
CA GLU A 117 -0.13 18.39 -2.35
C GLU A 117 -0.55 17.32 -1.35
N LYS A 118 -1.30 16.31 -1.81
CA LYS A 118 -1.74 15.17 -1.00
C LYS A 118 -0.59 14.31 -0.47
N LEU A 119 0.55 14.29 -1.15
CA LEU A 119 1.75 13.52 -0.78
C LEU A 119 2.72 14.32 0.09
N LEU A 120 2.56 15.65 0.16
CA LEU A 120 3.41 16.50 0.98
C LEU A 120 3.45 16.05 2.46
N PRO A 121 2.35 15.65 3.12
CA PRO A 121 2.41 15.18 4.51
C PRO A 121 3.18 13.86 4.69
N ASP A 122 3.25 13.03 3.65
CA ASP A 122 3.98 11.76 3.69
C ASP A 122 5.48 11.96 3.43
N VAL A 123 5.83 12.96 2.63
CA VAL A 123 7.22 13.23 2.24
C VAL A 123 7.89 14.29 3.11
N LEU A 124 7.19 15.36 3.47
CA LEU A 124 7.71 16.46 4.28
C LEU A 124 7.61 16.13 5.77
N GLN A 125 8.71 16.33 6.48
CA GLN A 125 8.77 16.16 7.91
C GLN A 125 7.86 17.19 8.61
N ASP A 126 6.99 16.73 9.51
CA ASP A 126 6.29 17.63 10.41
C ASP A 126 7.33 18.27 11.36
N SER A 127 7.47 19.60 11.26
CA SER A 127 8.42 20.43 12.03
C SER A 127 8.30 20.27 13.55
N LYS A 128 7.25 19.60 14.06
CA LYS A 128 7.02 19.32 15.47
C LYS A 128 7.91 18.24 16.08
N TYR A 129 8.45 17.29 15.31
CA TYR A 129 9.22 16.16 15.85
C TYR A 129 10.51 15.90 15.05
N PRO A 130 11.57 16.71 15.27
CA PRO A 130 12.82 16.63 14.50
C PRO A 130 13.67 15.37 14.76
N ASN A 131 13.37 14.59 15.80
CA ASN A 131 14.18 13.42 16.21
C ASN A 131 13.57 12.06 15.85
N PHE A 132 12.45 12.02 15.11
CA PHE A 132 11.83 10.77 14.67
C PHE A 132 11.86 10.72 13.14
N PHE A 133 12.98 10.21 12.59
CA PHE A 133 13.11 9.87 11.18
C PHE A 133 12.16 8.72 10.85
N ILE A 134 10.89 9.02 10.54
CA ILE A 134 10.08 8.10 9.75
C ILE A 134 10.17 8.59 8.31
N PHE A 135 11.04 8.00 7.50
CA PHE A 135 10.81 8.02 6.07
C PHE A 135 9.51 7.24 5.83
N ARG A 136 8.38 7.94 5.68
CA ARG A 136 7.06 7.32 5.43
C ARG A 136 6.91 6.82 3.99
N VAL A 137 7.93 7.03 3.17
CA VAL A 137 7.95 6.71 1.76
C VAL A 137 9.14 5.80 1.45
N THR A 138 8.90 4.76 0.66
CA THR A 138 9.90 3.78 0.26
C THR A 138 9.86 3.58 -1.25
N LEU A 139 11.01 3.42 -1.89
CA LEU A 139 11.10 2.98 -3.28
C LEU A 139 11.21 1.46 -3.32
N ARG A 140 10.39 0.82 -4.14
CA ARG A 140 10.34 -0.63 -4.31
C ARG A 140 10.42 -1.00 -5.78
N GLY A 141 11.12 -2.07 -6.09
CA GLY A 141 11.30 -2.57 -7.45
C GLY A 141 12.55 -3.43 -7.53
N GLN A 142 12.44 -4.59 -8.17
CA GLN A 142 13.59 -5.42 -8.49
C GLN A 142 14.34 -4.84 -9.70
N PRO A 143 15.61 -5.24 -9.95
CA PRO A 143 16.42 -4.68 -11.04
C PRO A 143 15.82 -4.84 -12.45
N ASP A 144 14.91 -5.79 -12.62
CA ASP A 144 14.18 -6.13 -13.84
C ASP A 144 12.78 -5.51 -13.93
N GLU A 145 12.37 -4.73 -12.93
CA GLU A 145 11.05 -4.11 -12.82
C GLU A 145 11.13 -2.58 -12.76
N ASP A 146 10.07 -1.90 -13.20
CA ASP A 146 9.93 -0.45 -13.01
C ASP A 146 9.85 -0.10 -11.52
N ALA A 147 10.50 0.97 -11.08
CA ALA A 147 10.41 1.40 -9.69
C ALA A 147 9.03 1.99 -9.35
N VAL A 148 8.53 1.68 -8.14
CA VAL A 148 7.35 2.30 -7.54
C VAL A 148 7.73 3.01 -6.24
N LEU A 149 7.03 4.10 -5.97
CA LEU A 149 7.09 4.84 -4.72
C LEU A 149 5.87 4.45 -3.87
N CYS A 150 6.13 3.90 -2.69
CA CYS A 150 5.10 3.46 -1.77
C CYS A 150 5.07 4.38 -0.55
N THR A 151 3.89 4.93 -0.25
CA THR A 151 3.59 5.52 1.06
C THR A 151 3.26 4.39 2.04
N GLN A 152 2.75 4.74 3.23
CA GLN A 152 2.26 3.74 4.18
C GLN A 152 1.09 2.92 3.62
N SER A 153 0.23 3.54 2.80
CA SER A 153 -1.07 3.00 2.40
C SER A 153 -1.29 2.88 0.89
N LYS A 154 -0.47 3.53 0.05
CA LYS A 154 -0.68 3.60 -1.40
C LYS A 154 0.61 3.40 -2.20
N THR A 155 0.45 2.97 -3.44
CA THR A 155 1.54 2.75 -4.40
C THR A 155 1.43 3.70 -5.59
N TYR A 156 2.57 4.29 -5.98
CA TYR A 156 2.70 5.24 -7.08
C TYR A 156 3.75 4.75 -8.07
N ALA A 157 3.41 4.70 -9.36
CA ALA A 157 4.38 4.49 -10.41
C ALA A 157 5.20 5.76 -10.62
N VAL A 158 6.52 5.60 -10.74
CA VAL A 158 7.44 6.71 -11.02
C VAL A 158 7.71 6.75 -12.52
N LYS A 159 7.41 7.88 -13.17
CA LYS A 159 7.61 8.06 -14.62
C LYS A 159 8.44 9.27 -14.92
N PHE A 160 9.45 9.11 -15.76
CA PHE A 160 10.23 10.26 -16.25
C PHE A 160 9.50 10.96 -17.40
N VAL A 161 9.29 12.27 -17.25
CA VAL A 161 8.73 13.14 -18.30
C VAL A 161 9.74 14.21 -18.66
N GLY A 162 10.26 14.12 -19.89
CA GLY A 162 11.18 15.09 -20.45
C GLY A 162 10.46 16.39 -20.82
N THR A 163 11.12 17.53 -20.62
CA THR A 163 10.57 18.85 -20.98
C THR A 163 11.37 19.46 -22.12
N SER A 164 10.70 20.12 -23.07
CA SER A 164 11.38 20.93 -24.11
C SER A 164 11.98 22.21 -23.53
N ASN A 165 11.51 22.64 -22.37
CA ASN A 165 12.04 23.78 -21.63
C ASN A 165 13.26 23.36 -20.79
N SER A 166 14.23 24.25 -20.67
CA SER A 166 15.38 24.06 -19.78
C SER A 166 15.02 24.47 -18.36
N VAL A 167 14.97 23.50 -17.44
CA VAL A 167 14.79 23.76 -16.01
C VAL A 167 16.18 23.94 -15.37
N LEU A 168 16.44 25.12 -14.82
CA LEU A 168 17.74 25.48 -14.25
C LEU A 168 17.68 25.37 -12.72
N LEU A 169 18.50 24.48 -12.15
CA LEU A 169 18.69 24.38 -10.71
C LEU A 169 19.75 25.38 -10.28
N ILE A 170 19.34 26.35 -9.46
CA ILE A 170 20.19 27.42 -8.95
C ILE A 170 20.21 27.28 -7.43
N PRO A 171 21.37 27.02 -6.81
CA PRO A 171 21.47 26.86 -5.37
C PRO A 171 21.26 28.21 -4.66
N PRO A 172 20.77 28.19 -3.41
CA PRO A 172 20.89 29.36 -2.54
C PRO A 172 22.38 29.68 -2.34
N LEU A 173 22.71 30.95 -2.14
CA LEU A 173 24.10 31.35 -1.96
C LEU A 173 24.71 30.72 -0.70
N ASP A 174 25.80 29.96 -0.87
CA ASP A 174 26.71 29.69 0.22
C ASP A 174 27.42 31.00 0.58
N GLN A 175 27.23 31.48 1.81
CA GLN A 175 27.91 32.68 2.35
C GLN A 175 29.45 32.58 2.31
N SER A 176 30.02 31.44 1.90
CA SER A 176 31.46 31.17 1.85
C SER A 176 32.13 31.40 0.50
N VAL A 177 31.42 31.74 -0.58
CA VAL A 177 32.06 32.03 -1.87
C VAL A 177 32.28 33.54 -2.01
N SER A 178 33.37 34.05 -1.44
CA SER A 178 33.86 35.39 -1.78
C SER A 178 34.40 35.36 -3.20
N CYS A 179 33.59 35.77 -4.18
CA CYS A 179 34.13 36.09 -5.50
C CYS A 179 35.05 37.31 -5.33
N GLY A 180 36.32 37.15 -5.70
CA GLY A 180 37.37 38.15 -5.52
C GLY A 180 36.98 39.52 -6.06
N ASP A 181 37.43 40.54 -5.33
CA ASP A 181 37.24 41.95 -5.64
C ASP A 181 37.89 42.30 -6.98
N THR A 182 37.06 42.45 -8.01
CA THR A 182 37.38 43.33 -9.13
C THR A 182 36.23 44.32 -9.24
N GLU A 183 36.54 45.56 -8.84
CA GLU A 183 35.69 46.73 -9.03
C GLU A 183 35.46 46.93 -10.52
N ASP A 184 34.26 46.62 -10.99
CA ASP A 184 33.75 47.19 -12.24
C ASP A 184 32.25 47.47 -12.12
N TYR A 185 31.86 48.64 -12.62
CA TYR A 185 30.55 49.26 -12.46
C TYR A 185 29.54 48.63 -13.41
N ASP A 186 29.02 47.47 -13.02
CA ASP A 186 27.67 47.00 -13.34
C ASP A 186 27.39 45.77 -12.49
N LYS A 187 26.77 45.98 -11.31
CA LYS A 187 26.37 44.90 -10.39
C LYS A 187 25.21 44.09 -11.00
N LYS A 188 25.52 43.31 -12.03
CA LYS A 188 24.56 42.43 -12.69
C LYS A 188 24.18 41.32 -11.71
N LEU A 189 22.88 41.08 -11.56
CA LEU A 189 22.37 39.92 -10.83
C LEU A 189 22.90 38.66 -11.51
N ILE A 190 23.74 37.89 -10.82
CA ILE A 190 24.29 36.63 -11.34
C ILE A 190 23.61 35.46 -10.64
N ALA A 191 22.98 34.60 -11.43
CA ALA A 191 22.41 33.34 -11.00
C ALA A 191 23.31 32.18 -11.48
N PRO A 192 24.08 31.53 -10.58
CA PRO A 192 24.94 30.42 -10.93
C PRO A 192 24.11 29.14 -11.12
N VAL A 193 24.04 28.63 -12.34
CA VAL A 193 23.36 27.39 -12.69
C VAL A 193 24.21 26.22 -12.24
N PHE A 194 23.64 25.35 -11.41
CA PHE A 194 24.28 24.15 -10.88
C PHE A 194 23.99 22.90 -11.72
N LYS A 195 22.75 22.76 -12.19
CA LYS A 195 22.32 21.68 -13.08
C LYS A 195 21.23 22.18 -14.05
N VAL A 196 21.25 21.70 -15.29
CA VAL A 196 20.08 21.76 -16.18
C VAL A 196 19.35 20.44 -16.10
N ALA A 197 18.14 20.44 -15.55
CA ALA A 197 17.33 19.23 -15.45
C ALA A 197 16.61 18.99 -16.79
N PRO A 198 16.76 17.80 -17.41
CA PRO A 198 16.12 17.49 -18.70
C PRO A 198 14.62 17.18 -18.58
N GLY A 199 14.11 17.04 -17.36
CA GLY A 199 12.74 16.65 -17.08
C GLY A 199 12.50 16.41 -15.59
N VAL A 200 11.30 15.92 -15.29
CA VAL A 200 10.84 15.62 -13.93
C VAL A 200 10.37 14.17 -13.83
N MET A 201 10.44 13.61 -12.63
CA MET A 201 9.77 12.36 -12.30
C MET A 201 8.36 12.70 -11.80
N GLU A 202 7.35 12.13 -12.44
CA GLU A 202 5.96 12.23 -12.07
C GLU A 202 5.52 10.99 -11.29
N LEU A 203 4.61 11.18 -10.33
CA LEU A 203 3.98 10.11 -9.56
C LEU A 203 2.54 9.91 -10.01
N VAL A 204 2.22 8.68 -10.41
CA VAL A 204 0.85 8.28 -10.76
C VAL A 204 0.40 7.18 -9.83
N GLU A 205 -0.71 7.36 -9.12
CA GLU A 205 -1.28 6.33 -8.24
C GLU A 205 -1.63 5.08 -9.07
N VAL A 206 -1.17 3.91 -8.64
CA VAL A 206 -1.39 2.63 -9.32
C VAL A 206 -1.85 1.56 -8.35
N ALA A 207 -2.54 0.55 -8.88
CA ALA A 207 -2.92 -0.61 -8.08
C ALA A 207 -1.66 -1.41 -7.66
N PRO A 208 -1.66 -2.00 -6.45
CA PRO A 208 -0.55 -2.82 -5.96
C PRO A 208 -0.44 -4.13 -6.76
N ARG A 209 0.79 -4.62 -6.97
CA ARG A 209 1.03 -5.86 -7.74
C ARG A 209 0.86 -7.13 -6.88
N ILE A 210 -0.36 -7.37 -6.40
CA ILE A 210 -0.69 -8.52 -5.52
C ILE A 210 -0.59 -9.87 -6.24
N ASP A 211 -0.68 -9.91 -7.57
CA ASP A 211 -0.46 -11.15 -8.33
C ASP A 211 0.92 -11.76 -8.06
N LYS A 212 1.96 -10.93 -7.93
CA LYS A 212 3.31 -11.37 -7.59
C LYS A 212 3.36 -12.00 -6.19
N LEU A 213 2.66 -11.41 -5.22
CA LEU A 213 2.51 -11.99 -3.87
C LEU A 213 1.88 -13.37 -3.94
N LYS A 214 0.79 -13.51 -4.71
CA LYS A 214 0.11 -14.79 -4.88
C LYS A 214 1.03 -15.83 -5.50
N THR A 215 1.80 -15.49 -6.54
CA THR A 215 2.77 -16.39 -7.15
C THR A 215 3.82 -16.85 -6.12
N LEU A 216 4.44 -15.93 -5.40
CA LEU A 216 5.47 -16.23 -4.39
C LEU A 216 4.93 -17.18 -3.30
N LEU A 217 3.73 -16.91 -2.77
CA LEU A 217 3.14 -17.75 -1.73
C LEU A 217 2.63 -19.10 -2.23
N SER A 218 2.36 -19.23 -3.53
CA SER A 218 1.89 -20.47 -4.14
C SER A 218 3.05 -21.42 -4.51
N GLU A 219 4.30 -20.97 -4.45
CA GLU A 219 5.48 -21.81 -4.69
C GLU A 219 5.63 -22.90 -3.62
N HIS A 220 5.37 -22.54 -2.34
CA HIS A 220 5.49 -23.43 -1.20
C HIS A 220 4.31 -23.33 -0.22
N PRO A 221 3.11 -23.82 -0.61
CA PRO A 221 1.97 -23.92 0.30
C PRO A 221 2.31 -24.75 1.55
N TYR A 222 1.63 -24.54 2.66
CA TYR A 222 1.80 -25.34 3.88
C TYR A 222 1.04 -26.67 3.73
N PRO A 223 1.75 -27.81 3.56
CA PRO A 223 1.14 -29.11 3.33
C PRO A 223 0.73 -29.78 4.65
N PHE A 224 -0.14 -30.78 4.55
CA PHE A 224 -0.61 -31.57 5.70
C PHE A 224 0.53 -32.32 6.42
N ASP A 225 1.53 -32.81 5.66
CA ASP A 225 2.56 -33.73 6.18
C ASP A 225 3.73 -33.03 6.89
N GLU A 226 3.86 -31.71 6.78
CA GLU A 226 4.98 -30.95 7.39
C GLU A 226 4.94 -30.91 8.93
N VAL A 227 3.81 -31.27 9.55
CA VAL A 227 3.66 -31.35 11.02
C VAL A 227 4.65 -32.34 11.64
N SER A 228 5.12 -33.32 10.85
CA SER A 228 6.03 -34.37 11.31
C SER A 228 7.52 -33.98 11.34
N VAL A 229 7.91 -32.81 10.84
CA VAL A 229 9.34 -32.44 10.63
C VAL A 229 9.83 -31.36 11.60
N MET A 230 8.96 -30.79 12.44
CA MET A 230 9.34 -29.73 13.40
C MET A 230 10.13 -30.23 14.63
N GLU A 231 10.33 -31.54 14.80
CA GLU A 231 11.06 -32.11 15.95
C GLU A 231 12.55 -32.44 15.71
N GLU A 232 13.07 -32.35 14.48
CA GLU A 232 14.47 -32.67 14.18
C GLU A 232 15.31 -31.40 13.89
N PRO A 233 16.16 -30.93 14.82
CA PRO A 233 16.87 -29.66 14.72
C PRO A 233 18.09 -29.68 13.77
N ASN A 234 18.20 -30.64 12.85
CA ASN A 234 19.45 -30.92 12.14
C ASN A 234 19.44 -30.81 10.60
N GLU A 235 18.37 -30.33 9.95
CA GLU A 235 18.37 -30.07 8.50
C GLU A 235 18.17 -28.58 8.14
N MET A 236 18.91 -27.70 8.81
CA MET A 236 18.87 -26.23 8.68
C MET A 236 19.42 -25.67 7.34
N GLY A 237 19.41 -26.44 6.26
CA GLY A 237 20.09 -26.07 5.00
C GLY A 237 19.21 -25.88 3.77
N ASN A 238 18.06 -26.55 3.69
CA ASN A 238 17.34 -26.68 2.41
C ASN A 238 15.81 -26.53 2.46
N SER A 239 15.16 -26.69 3.62
CA SER A 239 13.68 -26.62 3.72
C SER A 239 13.10 -25.20 3.67
N ASN A 240 13.90 -24.17 3.97
CA ASN A 240 13.45 -22.77 3.95
C ASN A 240 13.69 -22.07 2.59
N ARG A 241 14.21 -22.77 1.57
CA ARG A 241 14.35 -22.18 0.23
C ARG A 241 12.95 -21.94 -0.34
N GLY A 242 12.56 -20.67 -0.50
CA GLY A 242 11.27 -20.29 -1.05
C GLY A 242 10.20 -19.91 -0.01
N LEU A 243 10.56 -19.87 1.28
CA LEU A 243 9.74 -19.21 2.30
C LEU A 243 10.09 -17.73 2.38
N TYR A 244 9.10 -16.90 2.64
CA TYR A 244 9.24 -15.43 2.65
C TYR A 244 8.83 -14.86 4.00
N SER A 245 9.74 -14.13 4.64
CA SER A 245 9.41 -13.30 5.80
C SER A 245 8.65 -12.05 5.37
N TRP A 246 8.16 -11.28 6.35
CA TRP A 246 7.55 -9.98 6.09
C TRP A 246 8.51 -9.03 5.34
N GLU A 247 9.79 -9.02 5.73
CA GLU A 247 10.84 -8.22 5.11
C GLU A 247 11.11 -8.67 3.67
N ASP A 248 11.17 -9.98 3.41
CA ASP A 248 11.37 -10.50 2.06
C ASP A 248 10.22 -10.10 1.12
N LEU A 249 8.97 -10.15 1.62
CA LEU A 249 7.80 -9.74 0.85
C LEU A 249 7.79 -8.24 0.55
N ILE A 250 8.22 -7.40 1.50
CA ILE A 250 8.37 -5.96 1.30
C ILE A 250 9.36 -5.66 0.17
N GLU A 251 10.49 -6.38 0.11
CA GLU A 251 11.52 -6.15 -0.92
C GLU A 251 11.10 -6.67 -2.30
N LYS A 252 10.32 -7.76 -2.36
CA LYS A 252 9.93 -8.40 -3.62
C LYS A 252 8.65 -7.85 -4.23
N VAL A 253 7.69 -7.39 -3.45
CA VAL A 253 6.35 -7.02 -3.93
C VAL A 253 6.17 -5.50 -4.02
N GLN A 254 5.71 -5.05 -5.18
CA GLN A 254 5.44 -3.64 -5.47
C GLN A 254 4.06 -3.23 -4.93
N ALA A 255 4.00 -3.02 -3.62
CA ALA A 255 2.82 -2.60 -2.88
C ALA A 255 3.24 -1.82 -1.64
N SER A 256 2.38 -0.95 -1.11
CA SER A 256 2.56 -0.37 0.22
C SER A 256 2.42 -1.41 1.31
N ASN A 257 2.78 -1.06 2.54
CA ASN A 257 2.68 -1.98 3.68
C ASN A 257 1.23 -2.38 3.97
N GLU A 258 0.29 -1.44 3.89
CA GLU A 258 -1.13 -1.76 4.13
C GLU A 258 -1.74 -2.55 2.98
N GLU A 259 -1.41 -2.21 1.73
CA GLU A 259 -1.84 -2.98 0.57
C GLU A 259 -1.31 -4.42 0.61
N LEU A 260 -0.05 -4.61 1.00
CA LEU A 260 0.56 -5.92 1.14
C LEU A 260 -0.12 -6.76 2.23
N ARG A 261 -0.42 -6.18 3.40
CA ARG A 261 -1.19 -6.84 4.46
C ARG A 261 -2.60 -7.19 4.01
N SER A 262 -3.28 -6.27 3.34
CA SER A 262 -4.61 -6.51 2.77
C SER A 262 -4.56 -7.65 1.75
N GLY A 263 -3.51 -7.71 0.92
CA GLY A 263 -3.25 -8.81 0.00
C GLY A 263 -3.06 -10.15 0.71
N LEU A 264 -2.25 -10.20 1.77
CA LEU A 264 -2.08 -11.39 2.60
C LEU A 264 -3.40 -11.88 3.20
N HIS A 265 -4.21 -10.96 3.74
CA HIS A 265 -5.53 -11.30 4.26
C HIS A 265 -6.48 -11.80 3.18
N SER A 266 -6.47 -11.18 2.00
CA SER A 266 -7.31 -11.56 0.86
C SER A 266 -6.95 -12.95 0.31
N LEU A 267 -5.66 -13.30 0.33
CA LEU A 267 -5.16 -14.63 -0.01
C LEU A 267 -5.33 -15.65 1.12
N SER A 268 -5.88 -15.25 2.27
CA SER A 268 -5.93 -16.08 3.48
C SER A 268 -4.56 -16.64 3.85
N ALA A 269 -3.50 -15.85 3.72
CA ALA A 269 -2.17 -16.24 4.16
C ALA A 269 -2.07 -16.21 5.70
N VAL A 270 -1.17 -17.01 6.25
CA VAL A 270 -0.88 -17.10 7.68
C VAL A 270 0.63 -17.10 7.90
N GLU A 271 1.05 -16.47 9.00
CA GLU A 271 2.43 -16.49 9.47
C GLU A 271 2.67 -17.74 10.32
N ILE A 272 3.61 -18.59 9.89
CA ILE A 272 4.00 -19.83 10.57
C ILE A 272 5.52 -19.80 10.71
N GLY A 273 6.02 -19.81 11.96
CA GLY A 273 7.45 -19.77 12.22
C GLY A 273 8.18 -18.54 11.66
N GLY A 274 7.51 -17.39 11.55
CA GLY A 274 8.07 -16.15 10.98
C GLY A 274 7.99 -16.03 9.46
N TYR A 275 7.36 -16.99 8.78
CA TYR A 275 7.20 -17.00 7.32
C TYR A 275 5.72 -16.98 6.93
N TRP A 276 5.38 -16.21 5.89
CA TRP A 276 4.03 -16.15 5.36
C TRP A 276 3.78 -17.27 4.36
N ARG A 277 2.68 -18.01 4.53
CA ARG A 277 2.30 -19.14 3.66
C ARG A 277 0.80 -19.17 3.43
N ILE A 278 0.40 -19.73 2.29
CA ILE A 278 -0.98 -20.16 2.03
C ILE A 278 -1.09 -21.62 2.49
N VAL A 279 -2.14 -21.96 3.24
CA VAL A 279 -2.38 -23.34 3.67
C VAL A 279 -3.00 -24.12 2.51
N ASP A 280 -2.53 -25.35 2.27
CA ASP A 280 -3.08 -26.20 1.21
C ASP A 280 -4.59 -26.39 1.41
N ASP A 281 -5.35 -26.33 0.32
CA ASP A 281 -6.81 -26.42 0.38
C ASP A 281 -7.25 -27.74 1.04
N ASN A 282 -6.56 -28.87 0.80
CA ASN A 282 -6.93 -30.16 1.41
C ASN A 282 -6.69 -30.16 2.91
N TYR A 283 -5.68 -29.43 3.37
CA TYR A 283 -5.44 -29.26 4.78
C TYR A 283 -6.57 -28.42 5.40
N MET A 284 -6.94 -27.30 4.77
CA MET A 284 -8.06 -26.47 5.22
C MET A 284 -9.38 -27.24 5.25
N ASP A 285 -9.61 -28.12 4.29
CA ASP A 285 -10.76 -29.04 4.27
C ASP A 285 -10.70 -30.07 5.40
N GLY A 286 -9.54 -30.67 5.65
CA GLY A 286 -9.34 -31.63 6.73
C GLY A 286 -9.62 -31.01 8.11
N ILE A 287 -9.04 -29.84 8.39
CA ILE A 287 -9.23 -29.17 9.69
C ILE A 287 -10.67 -28.65 9.86
N LEU A 288 -11.31 -28.14 8.81
CA LEU A 288 -12.71 -27.71 8.91
C LEU A 288 -13.64 -28.88 9.18
N ASN A 289 -13.46 -30.02 8.49
CA ASN A 289 -14.27 -31.21 8.76
C ASN A 289 -14.03 -31.74 10.18
N MET A 290 -12.79 -31.69 10.68
CA MET A 290 -12.48 -32.07 12.06
C MET A 290 -13.16 -31.13 13.06
N LEU A 291 -13.10 -29.81 12.85
CA LEU A 291 -13.78 -28.82 13.66
C LEU A 291 -15.30 -29.09 13.74
N LEU A 292 -15.92 -29.37 12.60
CA LEU A 292 -17.35 -29.66 12.52
C LEU A 292 -17.69 -30.97 13.25
N HIS A 293 -16.87 -32.00 13.09
CA HIS A 293 -17.03 -33.26 13.82
C HIS A 293 -16.93 -33.07 15.34
N ASN A 294 -15.91 -32.36 15.80
CA ASN A 294 -15.71 -32.04 17.21
C ASN A 294 -16.82 -31.19 17.78
N SER A 295 -17.43 -30.32 16.97
CA SER A 295 -18.57 -29.52 17.41
C SER A 295 -19.77 -30.40 17.74
N VAL A 296 -20.00 -31.48 16.97
CA VAL A 296 -21.05 -32.47 17.27
C VAL A 296 -20.68 -33.30 18.51
N LEU A 297 -19.41 -33.75 18.62
CA LEU A 297 -18.96 -34.56 19.75
C LEU A 297 -19.04 -33.83 21.11
N ASN A 298 -18.74 -32.53 21.12
CA ASN A 298 -18.68 -31.72 22.33
C ASN A 298 -19.96 -30.86 22.54
N ASP A 299 -20.99 -31.07 21.72
CA ASP A 299 -22.25 -30.30 21.74
C ASP A 299 -22.04 -28.76 21.67
N TRP A 300 -21.09 -28.34 20.83
CA TRP A 300 -20.78 -26.93 20.63
C TRP A 300 -21.73 -26.26 19.64
N SER A 301 -22.13 -25.03 19.97
CA SER A 301 -22.85 -24.19 19.04
C SER A 301 -21.90 -23.55 18.02
N LEU A 302 -22.13 -23.80 16.72
CA LEU A 302 -21.38 -23.14 15.63
C LEU A 302 -21.53 -21.61 15.65
N ASN A 303 -22.55 -21.09 16.34
CA ASN A 303 -22.81 -19.67 16.53
C ASN A 303 -22.06 -19.02 17.70
N ALA A 304 -21.47 -19.83 18.59
CA ALA A 304 -20.79 -19.38 19.79
C ALA A 304 -19.73 -20.39 20.23
N LEU A 305 -18.67 -20.52 19.43
CA LEU A 305 -17.51 -21.36 19.70
C LEU A 305 -16.54 -20.62 20.63
N ASN A 306 -16.09 -21.29 21.70
CA ASN A 306 -14.97 -20.80 22.49
C ASN A 306 -13.66 -21.07 21.72
N GLU A 307 -12.96 -20.00 21.34
CA GLU A 307 -11.74 -20.08 20.55
C GLU A 307 -10.67 -20.95 21.22
N SER A 308 -10.53 -20.85 22.54
CA SER A 308 -9.49 -21.59 23.28
C SER A 308 -9.81 -23.08 23.30
N ASP A 309 -11.05 -23.45 23.58
CA ASP A 309 -11.47 -24.85 23.68
C ASP A 309 -11.34 -25.54 22.32
N VAL A 310 -11.79 -24.87 21.25
CA VAL A 310 -11.66 -25.36 19.87
C VAL A 310 -10.19 -25.62 19.52
N VAL A 311 -9.32 -24.66 19.81
CA VAL A 311 -7.89 -24.77 19.48
C VAL A 311 -7.23 -25.90 20.25
N ILE A 312 -7.57 -26.09 21.53
CA ILE A 312 -7.03 -27.20 22.36
C ILE A 312 -7.46 -28.56 21.81
N VAL A 313 -8.72 -28.71 21.41
CA VAL A 313 -9.23 -29.97 20.87
C VAL A 313 -8.58 -30.26 19.51
N LEU A 314 -8.55 -29.27 18.59
CA LEU A 314 -7.88 -29.45 17.30
C LEU A 314 -6.38 -29.75 17.45
N GLN A 315 -5.73 -29.17 18.46
CA GLN A 315 -4.34 -29.50 18.76
C GLN A 315 -4.18 -30.95 19.23
N SER A 316 -5.14 -31.46 19.99
CA SER A 316 -5.18 -32.86 20.42
C SER A 316 -5.40 -33.82 19.24
N ASP A 317 -6.07 -33.36 18.18
CA ASP A 317 -6.25 -34.09 16.91
C ASP A 317 -5.02 -34.00 15.98
N GLY A 318 -3.94 -33.33 16.40
CA GLY A 318 -2.69 -33.22 15.66
C GLY A 318 -2.57 -32.00 14.74
N PHE A 319 -3.47 -31.01 14.85
CA PHE A 319 -3.37 -29.77 14.09
C PHE A 319 -2.53 -28.71 14.84
N PRO A 320 -1.56 -28.04 14.20
CA PRO A 320 -0.82 -26.95 14.84
C PRO A 320 -1.76 -25.81 15.27
N ARG A 321 -1.42 -25.17 16.39
CA ARG A 321 -2.22 -24.11 17.00
C ARG A 321 -2.47 -22.94 16.03
N GLU A 322 -1.45 -22.57 15.27
CA GLU A 322 -1.48 -21.51 14.27
C GLU A 322 -2.51 -21.81 13.17
N ILE A 323 -2.59 -23.07 12.74
CA ILE A 323 -3.52 -23.53 11.71
C ILE A 323 -4.95 -23.61 12.26
N ALA A 324 -5.13 -24.04 13.52
CA ALA A 324 -6.43 -24.02 14.19
C ALA A 324 -6.99 -22.59 14.29
N HIS A 325 -6.19 -21.63 14.77
CA HIS A 325 -6.57 -20.21 14.78
C HIS A 325 -6.83 -19.68 13.36
N HIS A 326 -6.03 -20.12 12.39
CA HIS A 326 -6.23 -19.74 10.99
C HIS A 326 -7.56 -20.24 10.43
N CYS A 327 -7.91 -21.50 10.66
CA CYS A 327 -9.19 -22.10 10.27
C CYS A 327 -10.37 -21.30 10.84
N LEU A 328 -10.33 -20.96 12.14
CA LEU A 328 -11.35 -20.13 12.77
C LEU A 328 -11.43 -18.72 12.18
N ARG A 329 -10.29 -18.13 11.79
CA ARG A 329 -10.27 -16.81 11.14
C ARG A 329 -10.79 -16.84 9.70
N VAL A 330 -10.55 -17.92 8.97
CA VAL A 330 -11.00 -18.09 7.59
C VAL A 330 -12.50 -18.38 7.54
N TYR A 331 -12.99 -19.32 8.35
CA TYR A 331 -14.40 -19.73 8.31
C TYR A 331 -15.26 -19.08 9.38
N GLY A 332 -14.70 -18.23 10.24
CA GLY A 332 -15.43 -17.62 11.34
C GLY A 332 -15.27 -16.10 11.43
N SER A 333 -16.04 -15.54 12.35
CA SER A 333 -16.09 -14.12 12.69
C SER A 333 -16.07 -13.98 14.20
N LYS A 334 -15.32 -13.00 14.70
CA LYS A 334 -15.24 -12.72 16.13
C LYS A 334 -16.53 -12.04 16.60
N VAL A 335 -17.17 -12.62 17.61
CA VAL A 335 -18.38 -12.06 18.23
C VAL A 335 -18.00 -11.26 19.47
N ASN A 336 -17.25 -11.90 20.38
CA ASN A 336 -16.74 -11.31 21.62
C ASN A 336 -15.29 -11.73 21.86
N GLU A 337 -14.65 -11.23 22.92
CA GLU A 337 -13.35 -11.74 23.34
C GLU A 337 -13.43 -13.24 23.65
N GLY A 338 -12.63 -14.06 22.94
CA GLY A 338 -12.60 -15.51 23.09
C GLY A 338 -13.78 -16.26 22.48
N VAL A 339 -14.76 -15.58 21.86
CA VAL A 339 -15.94 -16.23 21.25
C VAL A 339 -16.03 -15.93 19.76
N MET A 340 -16.09 -17.00 18.97
CA MET A 340 -16.13 -17.00 17.52
C MET A 340 -17.43 -17.62 17.03
N ARG A 341 -17.93 -17.16 15.88
CA ARG A 341 -19.05 -17.77 15.15
C ARG A 341 -18.59 -18.19 13.78
N LEU A 342 -18.93 -19.41 13.36
CA LEU A 342 -18.73 -19.81 11.97
C LEU A 342 -19.63 -19.01 11.02
N ASP A 343 -19.02 -18.50 9.97
CA ASP A 343 -19.66 -17.82 8.87
C ASP A 343 -20.28 -18.86 7.93
N GLU A 344 -21.60 -18.96 7.98
CA GLU A 344 -22.40 -19.88 7.18
C GLU A 344 -22.08 -19.77 5.67
N LYS A 345 -21.95 -18.55 5.15
CA LYS A 345 -21.64 -18.33 3.73
C LYS A 345 -20.28 -18.92 3.37
N ARG A 346 -19.24 -18.65 4.18
CA ARG A 346 -17.88 -19.15 3.90
C ARG A 346 -17.79 -20.67 4.00
N VAL A 347 -18.46 -21.29 4.98
CA VAL A 347 -18.52 -22.74 5.13
C VAL A 347 -19.27 -23.38 3.95
N CYS A 348 -20.44 -22.85 3.58
CA CYS A 348 -21.21 -23.34 2.44
C CYS A 348 -20.41 -23.22 1.12
N VAL A 349 -19.75 -22.08 0.87
CA VAL A 349 -18.89 -21.86 -0.31
C VAL A 349 -17.74 -22.86 -0.35
N HIS A 350 -17.11 -23.18 0.79
CA HIS A 350 -16.04 -24.18 0.86
C HIS A 350 -16.51 -25.54 0.36
N PHE A 351 -17.65 -26.04 0.86
CA PHE A 351 -18.20 -27.32 0.42
C PHE A 351 -18.62 -27.28 -1.06
N ALA A 352 -19.15 -26.15 -1.56
CA ALA A 352 -19.44 -26.00 -2.98
C ALA A 352 -18.19 -26.11 -3.86
N ARG A 353 -17.10 -25.41 -3.48
CA ARG A 353 -15.80 -25.50 -4.18
C ARG A 353 -15.26 -26.92 -4.18
N ARG A 354 -15.40 -27.64 -3.06
CA ARG A 354 -15.01 -29.05 -2.92
C ARG A 354 -15.79 -29.96 -3.87
N ILE A 355 -17.10 -29.79 -3.95
CA ILE A 355 -17.97 -30.57 -4.82
C ILE A 355 -17.70 -30.30 -6.30
N LEU A 356 -17.41 -29.05 -6.68
CA LEU A 356 -17.20 -28.64 -8.07
C LEU A 356 -15.73 -28.76 -8.54
N ARG A 357 -14.83 -29.25 -7.68
CA ARG A 357 -13.40 -29.31 -7.97
C ARG A 357 -13.12 -30.13 -9.22
N GLY A 358 -12.71 -29.46 -10.29
CA GLY A 358 -12.31 -30.08 -11.56
C GLY A 358 -13.44 -30.72 -12.36
N ARG A 359 -14.72 -30.45 -12.04
CA ARG A 359 -15.86 -31.02 -12.77
C ARG A 359 -17.00 -30.03 -12.96
N LYS A 360 -17.77 -30.24 -14.04
CA LYS A 360 -19.03 -29.56 -14.32
C LYS A 360 -20.19 -30.49 -13.93
N MET A 361 -21.24 -29.95 -13.33
CA MET A 361 -22.38 -30.74 -12.83
C MET A 361 -23.71 -30.12 -13.27
N ARG A 362 -24.75 -30.94 -13.39
CA ARG A 362 -26.12 -30.44 -13.52
C ARG A 362 -26.53 -29.73 -12.23
N MET A 363 -27.23 -28.59 -12.36
CA MET A 363 -27.63 -27.76 -11.22
C MET A 363 -28.39 -28.55 -10.16
N ASP A 364 -29.40 -29.33 -10.55
CA ASP A 364 -30.22 -30.10 -9.61
C ASP A 364 -29.39 -31.11 -8.81
N ASN A 365 -28.50 -31.83 -9.50
CA ASN A 365 -27.60 -32.80 -8.87
C ASN A 365 -26.62 -32.12 -7.91
N PHE A 366 -26.09 -30.96 -8.33
CA PHE A 366 -25.20 -30.15 -7.50
C PHE A 366 -25.91 -29.69 -6.22
N MET A 367 -27.12 -29.13 -6.31
CA MET A 367 -27.87 -28.64 -5.14
C MET A 367 -28.21 -29.78 -4.17
N VAL A 368 -28.56 -30.96 -4.66
CA VAL A 368 -28.80 -32.15 -3.82
C VAL A 368 -27.52 -32.60 -3.11
N GLU A 369 -26.40 -32.70 -3.84
CA GLU A 369 -25.13 -33.09 -3.25
C GLU A 369 -24.61 -32.06 -2.23
N TRP A 370 -24.79 -30.76 -2.54
CA TRP A 370 -24.35 -29.65 -1.70
C TRP A 370 -25.13 -29.58 -0.39
N THR A 371 -26.47 -29.61 -0.44
CA THR A 371 -27.31 -29.62 0.76
C THR A 371 -27.05 -30.83 1.65
N ARG A 372 -26.64 -31.97 1.08
CA ARG A 372 -26.27 -33.16 1.86
C ARG A 372 -24.90 -33.04 2.56
N LYS A 373 -24.01 -32.19 2.05
CA LYS A 373 -22.62 -32.07 2.50
C LYS A 373 -22.40 -30.94 3.50
N ILE A 374 -23.27 -29.93 3.52
CA ILE A 374 -23.19 -28.85 4.49
C ILE A 374 -23.57 -29.33 5.91
N PRO A 375 -23.04 -28.71 6.98
CA PRO A 375 -23.37 -29.08 8.36
C PRO A 375 -24.82 -28.79 8.73
N ASP A 376 -25.35 -29.55 9.68
CA ASP A 376 -26.68 -29.32 10.25
C ASP A 376 -26.76 -27.91 10.88
N GLY A 377 -27.87 -27.21 10.62
CA GLY A 377 -28.10 -25.83 11.07
C GLY A 377 -27.64 -24.74 10.10
N MET A 378 -27.00 -25.10 8.98
CA MET A 378 -26.69 -24.19 7.87
C MET A 378 -27.60 -24.46 6.66
N GLN A 379 -27.86 -23.44 5.85
CA GLN A 379 -28.66 -23.53 4.63
C GLN A 379 -27.87 -23.10 3.39
N ALA A 380 -27.81 -23.97 2.39
CA ALA A 380 -27.25 -23.64 1.09
C ALA A 380 -28.22 -22.78 0.28
N SER A 381 -27.78 -21.59 -0.11
CA SER A 381 -28.44 -20.78 -1.14
C SER A 381 -27.48 -20.53 -2.30
N PHE A 382 -27.97 -20.65 -3.53
CA PHE A 382 -27.15 -20.45 -4.72
C PHE A 382 -26.56 -19.02 -4.80
N ASP A 383 -27.26 -18.02 -4.26
CA ASP A 383 -26.79 -16.63 -4.17
C ASP A 383 -25.50 -16.48 -3.33
N MET A 384 -25.20 -17.44 -2.46
CA MET A 384 -23.94 -17.46 -1.71
C MET A 384 -22.73 -17.70 -2.62
N LEU A 385 -22.92 -18.28 -3.81
CA LEU A 385 -21.86 -18.65 -4.75
C LEU A 385 -21.55 -17.56 -5.79
N GLU A 386 -22.08 -16.35 -5.61
CA GLU A 386 -21.70 -15.19 -6.42
C GLU A 386 -20.18 -14.99 -6.44
N GLY A 387 -19.60 -15.00 -7.65
CA GLY A 387 -18.14 -14.89 -7.84
C GLY A 387 -17.37 -16.19 -7.62
N GLU A 388 -18.03 -17.32 -7.38
CA GLU A 388 -17.37 -18.63 -7.15
C GLU A 388 -17.71 -19.66 -8.23
N VAL A 389 -18.82 -19.46 -8.94
CA VAL A 389 -19.31 -20.40 -9.95
C VAL A 389 -19.86 -19.68 -11.17
N LEU A 390 -19.81 -20.37 -12.31
CA LEU A 390 -20.53 -19.98 -13.52
C LEU A 390 -21.58 -21.02 -13.88
N THR A 391 -22.62 -20.53 -14.56
CA THR A 391 -23.70 -21.35 -15.11
C THR A 391 -23.66 -21.37 -16.63
N GLU A 392 -24.00 -22.50 -17.22
CA GLU A 392 -24.13 -22.66 -18.66
C GLU A 392 -25.45 -23.37 -18.97
N LYS A 393 -26.24 -22.78 -19.87
CA LYS A 393 -27.50 -23.36 -20.34
C LYS A 393 -27.24 -24.21 -21.57
N LEU A 394 -27.51 -25.51 -21.48
CA LEU A 394 -27.44 -26.47 -22.58
C LEU A 394 -28.86 -26.99 -22.85
N GLY A 395 -29.55 -26.33 -23.78
CA GLY A 395 -30.97 -26.57 -24.04
C GLY A 395 -31.83 -26.16 -22.84
N ILE A 396 -32.49 -27.13 -22.21
CA ILE A 396 -33.30 -26.93 -21.00
C ILE A 396 -32.51 -27.14 -19.71
N GLU A 397 -31.32 -27.73 -19.79
CA GLU A 397 -30.51 -28.03 -18.60
C GLU A 397 -29.60 -26.85 -18.25
N THR A 398 -29.50 -26.57 -16.95
CA THR A 398 -28.50 -25.64 -16.43
C THR A 398 -27.38 -26.44 -15.77
N TRP A 399 -26.16 -26.17 -16.19
CA TRP A 399 -24.96 -26.77 -15.65
C TRP A 399 -24.15 -25.73 -14.89
N VAL A 400 -23.48 -26.15 -13.82
CA VAL A 400 -22.65 -25.30 -12.95
C VAL A 400 -21.23 -25.85 -12.87
N TYR A 401 -20.25 -24.95 -12.82
CA TYR A 401 -18.83 -25.27 -12.64
C TYR A 401 -18.13 -24.19 -11.84
N ALA A 402 -17.02 -24.55 -11.20
CA ALA A 402 -16.21 -23.63 -10.42
C ALA A 402 -15.52 -22.59 -11.32
N PHE A 403 -15.63 -21.32 -10.92
CA PHE A 403 -14.93 -20.21 -11.53
C PHE A 403 -14.85 -19.09 -10.49
N SER A 404 -13.71 -18.96 -9.82
CA SER A 404 -13.59 -18.15 -8.61
C SER A 404 -12.89 -16.82 -8.87
N VAL A 405 -13.38 -15.73 -8.28
CA VAL A 405 -12.70 -14.43 -8.25
C VAL A 405 -11.26 -14.57 -7.75
N SER A 406 -11.05 -15.42 -6.74
CA SER A 406 -9.73 -15.66 -6.16
C SER A 406 -8.71 -16.22 -7.17
N SER A 407 -9.17 -16.87 -8.25
CA SER A 407 -8.32 -17.40 -9.31
C SER A 407 -8.01 -16.39 -10.42
N LEU A 408 -8.71 -15.25 -10.47
CA LEU A 408 -8.55 -14.25 -11.51
C LEU A 408 -7.33 -13.35 -11.26
N PRO A 409 -6.68 -12.84 -12.33
CA PRO A 409 -5.61 -11.84 -12.22
C PRO A 409 -6.09 -10.56 -11.50
N SER A 410 -5.22 -9.88 -10.76
CA SER A 410 -5.50 -8.57 -10.16
C SER A 410 -5.46 -7.43 -11.19
N ALA A 411 -4.70 -7.60 -12.29
CA ALA A 411 -4.64 -6.63 -13.37
C ALA A 411 -5.97 -6.59 -14.18
N PRO A 412 -6.62 -5.42 -14.34
CA PRO A 412 -7.89 -5.32 -15.05
C PRO A 412 -7.87 -5.87 -16.47
N THR A 413 -6.85 -5.52 -17.26
CA THR A 413 -6.73 -5.96 -18.66
C THR A 413 -6.75 -7.48 -18.79
N GLU A 414 -5.92 -8.16 -17.99
CA GLU A 414 -5.82 -9.62 -18.01
C GLU A 414 -7.07 -10.28 -17.46
N ARG A 415 -7.66 -9.72 -16.38
CA ARG A 415 -8.92 -10.21 -15.82
C ARG A 415 -10.06 -10.15 -16.83
N PHE A 416 -10.29 -9.01 -17.48
CA PHE A 416 -11.34 -8.89 -18.50
C PHE A 416 -11.08 -9.83 -19.68
N SER A 417 -9.82 -10.01 -20.09
CA SER A 417 -9.46 -10.98 -21.13
C SER A 417 -9.88 -12.40 -20.75
N MET A 418 -9.57 -12.83 -19.52
CA MET A 418 -9.97 -14.15 -19.01
C MET A 418 -11.50 -14.30 -18.90
N LEU A 419 -12.19 -13.28 -18.39
CA LEU A 419 -13.66 -13.27 -18.28
C LEU A 419 -14.34 -13.42 -19.64
N PHE A 420 -13.87 -12.69 -20.66
CA PHE A 420 -14.46 -12.75 -22.01
C PHE A 420 -14.07 -14.01 -22.78
N ARG A 421 -12.95 -14.66 -22.42
CA ARG A 421 -12.59 -15.98 -22.95
C ARG A 421 -13.55 -17.06 -22.46
N GLU A 422 -13.93 -17.01 -21.18
CA GLU A 422 -14.84 -17.99 -20.58
C GLU A 422 -16.30 -17.75 -21.00
N ARG A 423 -16.72 -16.49 -21.09
CA ARG A 423 -18.06 -16.13 -21.58
C ARG A 423 -17.98 -14.86 -22.44
N PRO A 424 -18.41 -14.88 -23.71
CA PRO A 424 -18.19 -13.75 -24.63
C PRO A 424 -19.10 -12.55 -24.35
N LYS A 425 -20.24 -12.77 -23.70
CA LYS A 425 -21.25 -11.75 -23.40
C LYS A 425 -21.71 -11.89 -21.96
N TRP A 426 -21.67 -10.80 -21.22
CA TRP A 426 -22.05 -10.77 -19.81
C TRP A 426 -23.17 -9.78 -19.55
N GLU A 427 -24.13 -10.17 -18.73
CA GLU A 427 -25.07 -9.25 -18.10
C GLU A 427 -24.41 -8.60 -16.87
N TRP A 428 -24.88 -7.42 -16.47
CA TRP A 428 -24.29 -6.70 -15.32
C TRP A 428 -24.29 -7.54 -14.04
N LYS A 429 -25.43 -8.18 -13.73
CA LYS A 429 -25.61 -9.00 -12.52
C LYS A 429 -24.61 -10.15 -12.43
N ASP A 430 -24.24 -10.73 -13.57
CA ASP A 430 -23.30 -11.84 -13.64
C ASP A 430 -21.84 -11.36 -13.64
N LEU A 431 -21.57 -10.19 -14.22
CA LEU A 431 -20.20 -9.64 -14.33
C LEU A 431 -19.73 -8.99 -13.04
N GLN A 432 -20.62 -8.25 -12.36
CA GLN A 432 -20.30 -7.41 -11.21
C GLN A 432 -19.53 -8.17 -10.10
N PRO A 433 -19.92 -9.42 -9.72
CA PRO A 433 -19.20 -10.15 -8.68
C PRO A 433 -17.71 -10.38 -8.99
N TYR A 434 -17.35 -10.46 -10.29
CA TYR A 434 -15.99 -10.78 -10.74
C TYR A 434 -15.06 -9.57 -10.90
N ILE A 435 -15.60 -8.36 -10.81
CA ILE A 435 -14.83 -7.13 -11.00
C ILE A 435 -14.95 -6.16 -9.83
N ARG A 436 -15.77 -6.47 -8.82
CA ARG A 436 -16.02 -5.56 -7.67
C ARG A 436 -14.78 -5.28 -6.83
N ASP A 437 -13.82 -6.20 -6.81
CA ASP A 437 -12.53 -6.09 -6.11
C ASP A 437 -11.47 -5.39 -6.97
N LEU A 438 -11.72 -5.16 -8.26
CA LEU A 438 -10.83 -4.36 -9.09
C LEU A 438 -10.94 -2.88 -8.70
N SER A 439 -9.95 -2.39 -7.96
CA SER A 439 -9.76 -0.97 -7.69
C SER A 439 -8.65 -0.43 -8.59
N VAL A 440 -9.00 0.49 -9.48
CA VAL A 440 -8.03 1.27 -10.25
C VAL A 440 -8.11 2.71 -9.72
N PRO A 441 -7.03 3.24 -9.14
CA PRO A 441 -7.01 4.60 -8.66
C PRO A 441 -7.51 5.61 -9.70
N GLY A 442 -8.44 6.48 -9.29
CA GLY A 442 -9.02 7.52 -10.15
C GLY A 442 -10.07 7.04 -11.16
N LEU A 443 -10.49 5.77 -11.13
CA LEU A 443 -11.49 5.23 -12.05
C LEU A 443 -12.70 4.66 -11.27
N SER A 444 -13.90 5.12 -11.62
CA SER A 444 -15.14 4.52 -11.10
C SER A 444 -15.39 3.13 -11.70
N SER A 445 -16.27 2.34 -11.10
CA SER A 445 -16.71 1.05 -11.66
C SER A 445 -17.29 1.19 -13.07
N GLU A 446 -18.07 2.24 -13.33
CA GLU A 446 -18.57 2.56 -14.66
C GLU A 446 -17.45 2.95 -15.62
N GLY A 447 -16.49 3.77 -15.18
CA GLY A 447 -15.31 4.12 -15.96
C GLY A 447 -14.46 2.91 -16.33
N LEU A 448 -14.35 1.93 -15.42
CA LEU A 448 -13.67 0.66 -15.64
C LEU A 448 -14.36 -0.13 -16.75
N LEU A 449 -15.68 -0.28 -16.67
CA LEU A 449 -16.46 -0.95 -17.71
C LEU A 449 -16.32 -0.24 -19.05
N LEU A 450 -16.45 1.09 -19.07
CA LEU A 450 -16.31 1.88 -20.29
C LEU A 450 -14.94 1.65 -20.92
N LYS A 451 -13.86 1.61 -20.13
CA LYS A 451 -12.49 1.43 -20.62
C LYS A 451 -12.22 0.03 -21.18
N TYR A 452 -12.69 -1.02 -20.52
CA TYR A 452 -12.30 -2.41 -20.83
C TYR A 452 -13.38 -3.25 -21.54
N THR A 453 -14.59 -2.73 -21.68
CA THR A 453 -15.71 -3.45 -22.31
C THR A 453 -16.38 -2.62 -23.41
N ARG A 454 -17.14 -3.30 -24.26
CA ARG A 454 -18.13 -2.69 -25.16
C ARG A 454 -19.51 -2.94 -24.56
N ARG A 455 -20.20 -1.86 -24.17
CA ARG A 455 -21.59 -1.92 -23.70
C ARG A 455 -22.53 -1.90 -24.91
N THR A 456 -23.42 -2.88 -24.97
CA THR A 456 -24.51 -2.96 -25.96
C THR A 456 -25.82 -3.04 -25.22
N GLN A 457 -26.80 -2.25 -25.66
CA GLN A 457 -28.12 -2.22 -25.04
C GLN A 457 -29.15 -2.07 -26.18
N PRO A 458 -29.88 -3.14 -26.54
CA PRO A 458 -30.77 -3.14 -27.71
C PRO A 458 -31.93 -2.15 -27.60
N THR A 459 -32.49 -2.00 -26.40
CA THR A 459 -33.58 -1.07 -26.07
C THR A 459 -33.30 -0.45 -24.70
N ALA A 460 -33.87 0.74 -24.42
CA ALA A 460 -33.66 1.43 -23.14
C ALA A 460 -34.07 0.58 -21.92
N ASP A 461 -35.03 -0.33 -22.09
CA ASP A 461 -35.55 -1.21 -21.04
C ASP A 461 -34.84 -2.57 -20.95
N ALA A 462 -34.00 -2.92 -21.94
CA ALA A 462 -33.25 -4.18 -21.89
C ALA A 462 -32.02 -4.07 -20.99
N GLU A 463 -31.68 -5.15 -20.28
CA GLU A 463 -30.44 -5.20 -19.49
C GLU A 463 -29.20 -4.98 -20.39
N PRO A 464 -28.24 -4.15 -19.96
CA PRO A 464 -27.03 -3.92 -20.74
C PRO A 464 -26.17 -5.18 -20.78
N VAL A 465 -25.66 -5.49 -21.98
CA VAL A 465 -24.75 -6.61 -22.23
C VAL A 465 -23.36 -6.07 -22.52
N PHE A 466 -22.36 -6.63 -21.85
CA PHE A 466 -20.95 -6.28 -21.98
C PHE A 466 -20.19 -7.36 -22.75
N SER A 467 -19.38 -6.95 -23.72
CA SER A 467 -18.48 -7.82 -24.47
C SER A 467 -17.05 -7.27 -24.48
N ALA A 468 -16.10 -8.08 -24.93
CA ALA A 468 -14.76 -7.62 -25.26
C ALA A 468 -14.81 -6.44 -26.25
N ARG A 469 -13.82 -5.53 -26.16
CA ARG A 469 -13.74 -4.33 -26.99
C ARG A 469 -13.39 -4.59 -28.44
#